data_AF-A0A524G631-F1
#
_entry.id   AF-A0A524G631-F1
#
_cell.length_a   1.000
_cell.length_b   1.000
_cell.length_c   1.000
_cell.angle_alpha   90.00
_cell.angle_beta   90.00
_cell.angle_gamma   90.00
#
_symmetry.space_group_name_H-M   'P 1'
#
loop_
_entity.id
_entity.type
_entity.pdbx_description
1 polymer ?
#
loop_
_entity_poly.entity_id
_entity_poly.type
_entity_poly.pdbx_seq_one_letter_code
_entity_poly.pdbx_strand_id
1 'polypeptide(L)'
;MKNSGVCPKCGCTKIVGPHGSKLIDLLHFRTATLKALVCSGCGYAEWYSDELGLDNVRRLGEVYKVPQSKSSQPSGQRVCLFCNCRIQPDDVICPECGKNI
;
A
#
# COMPACT_ATOMS: atom_id res chain seq x y z
N MET A 1 -16.22 -9.88 3.04
CA MET A 1 -17.50 -9.49 3.70
C MET A 1 -18.63 -9.19 2.72
N LYS A 2 -18.42 -8.51 1.58
CA LYS A 2 -19.51 -8.09 0.67
C LYS A 2 -20.38 -9.25 0.13
N ASN A 3 -19.77 -10.37 -0.25
CA ASN A 3 -20.50 -11.50 -0.83
C ASN A 3 -20.90 -12.54 0.21
N SER A 4 -20.11 -12.69 1.28
CA SER A 4 -20.32 -13.70 2.30
C SER A 4 -21.21 -13.25 3.46
N GLY A 5 -21.32 -11.94 3.71
CA GLY A 5 -21.93 -11.40 4.93
C GLY A 5 -21.15 -11.71 6.22
N VAL A 6 -19.97 -12.34 6.10
CA VAL A 6 -19.17 -12.84 7.23
C VAL A 6 -17.79 -12.18 7.22
N CYS A 7 -17.32 -11.78 8.40
CA CYS A 7 -15.97 -11.25 8.60
C CYS A 7 -14.93 -12.35 8.40
N PRO A 8 -13.95 -12.18 7.50
CA PRO A 8 -12.92 -13.20 7.26
C PRO A 8 -11.91 -13.31 8.42
N LYS A 9 -11.82 -12.29 9.28
CA LYS A 9 -10.87 -12.27 10.40
C LYS A 9 -11.38 -12.98 11.65
N CYS A 10 -12.66 -12.85 11.97
CA CYS A 10 -13.22 -13.37 13.23
C CYS A 10 -14.53 -14.17 13.08
N GLY A 11 -15.03 -14.37 11.85
CA GLY A 11 -16.28 -15.10 11.60
C GLY A 11 -17.57 -14.38 12.00
N CYS A 12 -17.47 -13.14 12.50
CA CYS A 12 -18.65 -12.36 12.90
C CYS A 12 -19.54 -12.01 11.69
N THR A 13 -20.85 -12.14 11.85
CA THR A 13 -21.88 -11.82 10.83
C THR A 13 -22.42 -10.39 10.94
N LYS A 14 -22.10 -9.68 12.02
CA LYS A 14 -22.51 -8.29 12.22
C LYS A 14 -21.55 -7.36 11.48
N ILE A 15 -21.93 -7.03 10.25
CA ILE A 15 -21.18 -6.13 9.36
C ILE A 15 -21.90 -4.78 9.30
N VAL A 16 -21.15 -3.70 9.46
CA VAL A 16 -21.61 -2.31 9.47
C VAL A 16 -21.15 -1.65 8.16
N GLY A 17 -22.07 -1.02 7.45
CA GLY A 17 -21.82 -0.33 6.18
C GLY A 17 -22.81 -0.70 5.07
N PRO A 18 -22.59 -0.25 3.83
CA PRO A 18 -21.42 0.52 3.40
C PRO A 18 -21.43 1.96 3.95
N HIS A 19 -20.30 2.38 4.53
CA HIS A 19 -20.09 3.76 4.98
C HIS A 19 -19.25 4.55 3.98
N GLY A 20 -19.73 5.76 3.65
CA GLY A 20 -19.04 6.78 2.86
C GLY A 20 -18.92 6.45 1.37
N SER A 21 -19.25 7.42 0.53
CA SER A 21 -18.67 7.61 -0.81
C SER A 21 -17.63 8.71 -0.67
N LYS A 22 -16.53 8.41 0.06
CA LYS A 22 -15.45 9.38 0.19
C LYS A 22 -14.61 9.32 -1.07
N LEU A 23 -14.50 10.46 -1.75
CA LEU A 23 -13.50 10.67 -2.78
C LEU A 23 -12.14 10.66 -2.09
N ILE A 24 -11.29 9.71 -2.48
CA ILE A 24 -9.88 9.77 -2.10
C ILE A 24 -9.18 10.74 -3.05
N ASP A 25 -8.39 11.62 -2.46
CA ASP A 25 -7.47 12.47 -3.18
C ASP A 25 -6.21 11.64 -3.49
N LEU A 26 -6.06 11.25 -4.75
CA LEU A 26 -4.87 10.60 -5.25
C LEU A 26 -4.02 11.68 -5.93
N LEU A 27 -3.07 12.26 -5.19
CA LEU A 27 -2.11 13.25 -5.71
C LEU A 27 -2.78 14.41 -6.49
N HIS A 28 -3.78 15.05 -5.87
CA HIS A 28 -4.56 16.16 -6.43
C HIS A 28 -5.61 15.75 -7.48
N PHE A 29 -5.80 14.45 -7.72
CA PHE A 29 -6.91 13.92 -8.52
C PHE A 29 -7.97 13.29 -7.59
N ARG A 30 -9.08 14.00 -7.41
CA ARG A 30 -10.28 13.50 -6.71
C ARG A 30 -11.08 12.56 -7.60
N THR A 31 -10.79 11.27 -7.59
CA THR A 31 -11.39 10.38 -8.61
C THR A 31 -11.73 8.96 -8.17
N ALA A 32 -11.38 8.52 -6.96
CA ALA A 32 -11.72 7.17 -6.50
C ALA A 32 -12.88 7.19 -5.49
N THR A 33 -14.02 6.61 -5.87
CA THR A 33 -15.13 6.34 -4.95
C THR A 33 -14.80 5.11 -4.12
N LEU A 34 -14.49 5.28 -2.84
CA LEU A 34 -14.34 4.15 -1.93
C LEU A 34 -15.58 3.96 -1.05
N LYS A 35 -15.98 2.70 -0.88
CA LYS A 35 -16.97 2.25 0.10
C LYS A 35 -16.31 1.29 1.09
N ALA A 36 -16.58 1.48 2.38
CA ALA A 36 -16.06 0.60 3.43
C ALA A 36 -17.17 -0.29 4.02
N LEU A 37 -16.84 -1.57 4.23
CA LEU A 37 -17.57 -2.46 5.13
C LEU A 37 -16.70 -2.72 6.35
N VAL A 38 -17.27 -2.63 7.54
CA VAL A 38 -16.53 -2.79 8.81
C VAL A 38 -17.20 -3.85 9.67
N CYS A 39 -16.45 -4.81 10.16
CA CYS A 39 -16.93 -5.79 11.14
C CYS A 39 -17.13 -5.12 12.51
N SER A 40 -18.33 -5.20 13.08
CA SER A 40 -18.59 -4.63 14.41
C SER A 40 -17.89 -5.40 15.54
N GLY A 41 -17.50 -6.66 15.30
CA GLY A 41 -16.89 -7.52 16.31
C GLY A 41 -15.40 -7.27 16.52
N CYS A 42 -14.62 -7.15 15.44
CA CYS A 42 -13.16 -7.01 15.52
C CYS A 42 -12.60 -5.75 14.83
N GLY A 43 -13.46 -4.89 14.29
CA GLY A 43 -13.06 -3.66 13.60
C GLY A 43 -12.38 -3.87 12.25
N TYR A 44 -12.29 -5.11 11.75
CA TYR A 44 -11.74 -5.39 10.43
C TYR A 44 -12.54 -4.67 9.34
N ALA A 45 -11.85 -3.93 8.47
CA ALA A 45 -12.46 -3.14 7.41
C ALA A 45 -12.01 -3.64 6.03
N GLU A 46 -12.97 -3.81 5.12
CA GLU A 46 -12.71 -4.02 3.69
C GLU A 46 -13.14 -2.77 2.92
N TRP A 47 -12.29 -2.35 2.00
CA TRP A 47 -12.53 -1.21 1.13
C TRP A 47 -12.79 -1.68 -0.29
N TYR A 48 -13.80 -1.10 -0.92
CA TYR A 48 -14.22 -1.40 -2.28
C TYR A 48 -14.17 -0.14 -3.12
N SER A 49 -13.64 -0.25 -4.32
CA SER A 49 -13.69 0.79 -5.34
C SER A 49 -14.58 0.34 -6.49
N ASP A 50 -15.19 1.31 -7.18
CA ASP A 50 -15.68 1.08 -8.54
C ASP A 50 -14.51 0.91 -9.53
N GLU A 51 -14.84 0.55 -10.77
CA GLU A 51 -13.85 0.30 -11.83
C GLU A 51 -12.98 1.53 -12.10
N LEU A 52 -13.60 2.71 -12.17
CA LEU A 52 -12.90 3.99 -12.36
C LEU A 52 -11.94 4.28 -11.21
N GLY A 53 -12.38 4.14 -9.96
CA GLY A 53 -11.52 4.36 -8.81
C GLY A 53 -10.39 3.33 -8.70
N LEU A 54 -10.63 2.08 -9.13
CA LEU A 54 -9.58 1.05 -9.17
C LEU A 54 -8.52 1.40 -10.23
N ASP A 55 -8.94 1.88 -11.39
CA ASP A 55 -8.02 2.36 -12.43
C ASP A 55 -7.20 3.56 -11.95
N ASN A 56 -7.84 4.51 -11.27
CA ASN A 56 -7.14 5.66 -10.70
C ASN A 56 -6.15 5.25 -9.61
N VAL A 57 -6.49 4.31 -8.72
CA VAL A 57 -5.54 3.78 -7.72
C VAL A 57 -4.37 3.08 -8.39
N ARG A 58 -4.58 2.34 -9.48
CA ARG A 58 -3.49 1.68 -10.22
C ARG A 58 -2.56 2.66 -10.93
N ARG A 59 -3.13 3.72 -11.52
CA ARG A 59 -2.40 4.70 -12.32
C ARG A 59 -1.70 5.78 -11.48
N LEU A 60 -2.35 6.22 -10.39
CA LEU A 60 -1.95 7.38 -9.60
C LEU A 60 -1.61 7.04 -8.14
N GLY A 61 -1.94 5.83 -7.68
CA GLY A 61 -1.65 5.42 -6.32
C GLY A 61 -0.16 5.27 -6.09
N GLU A 62 0.33 5.82 -4.98
CA GLU A 62 1.68 5.53 -4.52
C GLU A 62 1.71 4.16 -3.85
N VAL A 63 2.71 3.35 -4.22
CA VAL A 63 2.95 2.08 -3.54
C VAL A 63 3.64 2.39 -2.22
N TYR A 64 2.93 2.21 -1.11
CA TYR A 64 3.54 2.24 0.21
C TYR A 64 4.55 1.10 0.34
N LYS A 65 5.84 1.44 0.20
CA LYS A 65 6.92 0.49 0.44
C LYS A 65 7.10 0.35 1.94
N VAL A 66 6.69 -0.80 2.48
CA VAL A 66 6.99 -1.15 3.87
C VAL A 66 8.52 -1.10 4.03
N PRO A 67 9.06 -0.38 5.03
CA PRO A 67 10.47 -0.45 5.33
C PRO A 67 10.79 -1.92 5.61
N GLN A 68 11.64 -2.55 4.78
CA GLN A 68 12.12 -3.88 5.09
C GLN A 68 12.89 -3.76 6.41
N SER A 69 12.29 -4.27 7.49
CA SER A 69 12.99 -4.47 8.75
C SER A 69 14.25 -5.26 8.42
N LYS A 70 15.42 -4.67 8.67
CA LYS A 70 16.76 -5.20 8.40
C LYS A 70 16.83 -6.67 8.83
N SER A 71 16.51 -7.58 7.93
CA SER A 71 16.87 -8.98 8.07
C SER A 71 18.34 -9.03 7.74
N SER A 72 19.11 -9.48 8.72
CA SER A 72 20.54 -9.70 8.69
C SER A 72 20.99 -10.30 7.34
N GLN A 73 21.52 -9.47 6.44
CA GLN A 73 22.22 -9.94 5.25
C GLN A 73 23.73 -9.89 5.49
N PRO A 74 24.45 -10.90 4.97
CA PRO A 74 25.86 -11.11 5.26
C PRO A 74 26.71 -9.96 4.71
N SER A 75 27.71 -9.58 5.50
CA SER A 75 28.74 -8.58 5.21
C SER A 75 29.32 -8.74 3.80
N GLY A 76 28.98 -7.85 2.87
CA GLY A 76 29.69 -7.79 1.59
C GLY A 76 29.02 -7.04 0.44
N GLN A 77 27.72 -6.77 0.48
CA GLN A 77 27.03 -6.05 -0.61
C GLN A 77 26.42 -4.74 -0.11
N ARG A 78 27.01 -3.62 -0.52
CA ARG A 78 26.37 -2.30 -0.39
C ARG A 78 25.31 -2.15 -1.49
N VAL A 79 24.14 -1.66 -1.10
CA VAL A 79 23.05 -1.32 -2.02
C VAL A 79 22.72 0.15 -1.84
N CYS A 80 22.39 0.84 -2.95
CA CYS A 80 21.97 2.22 -2.90
C CYS A 80 20.65 2.34 -2.14
N LEU A 81 20.60 3.15 -1.08
CA LEU A 81 19.39 3.34 -0.27
C LEU A 81 18.23 4.03 -1.03
N PHE A 82 18.51 4.62 -2.19
CA PHE A 82 17.54 5.38 -2.97
C PHE A 82 16.94 4.60 -4.14
N CYS A 83 17.75 3.83 -4.88
CA CYS A 83 17.30 3.06 -6.04
C CYS A 83 17.45 1.54 -5.87
N ASN A 84 18.07 1.09 -4.78
CA ASN A 84 18.32 -0.31 -4.46
C ASN A 84 19.23 -1.06 -5.45
N CYS A 85 19.91 -0.34 -6.35
CA CYS A 85 20.94 -0.91 -7.21
C CYS A 85 22.17 -1.31 -6.38
N ARG A 86 22.86 -2.37 -6.82
CA ARG A 86 24.12 -2.81 -6.21
C ARG A 86 25.18 -1.75 -6.49
N ILE A 87 25.86 -1.31 -5.44
CA ILE A 87 26.92 -0.32 -5.51
C ILE A 87 28.22 -0.98 -5.05
N GLN A 88 29.33 -0.57 -5.66
CA GLN A 88 30.64 -1.05 -5.20
C GLN A 88 30.93 -0.46 -3.82
N PRO A 89 31.73 -1.14 -2.98
CA PRO A 89 32.06 -0.66 -1.64
C PRO A 89 32.65 0.76 -1.62
N ASP A 90 33.39 1.12 -2.68
CA ASP A 90 34.12 2.38 -2.82
C ASP A 90 33.34 3.47 -3.58
N ASP A 91 32.11 3.17 -4.04
CA ASP A 91 31.29 4.18 -4.70
C ASP A 91 30.81 5.21 -3.67
N VAL A 92 31.10 6.49 -3.92
CA VAL A 92 30.57 7.64 -3.15
C VAL A 92 29.30 8.18 -3.80
N ILE A 93 29.06 7.87 -5.08
CA ILE A 93 27.90 8.31 -5.84
C ILE A 93 27.33 7.09 -6.55
N CYS A 94 26.01 6.87 -6.43
CA CYS A 94 25.34 5.77 -7.11
C CYS A 94 25.36 5.98 -8.64
N PRO A 95 25.88 5.04 -9.43
CA PRO A 95 25.98 5.18 -10.89
C PRO A 95 24.63 5.23 -11.60
N GLU A 96 23.59 4.67 -10.97
CA GLU A 96 22.26 4.53 -11.57
C GLU A 96 21.34 5.74 -11.29
N CYS A 97 21.53 6.43 -10.15
CA CYS A 97 20.64 7.52 -9.76
C CYS A 97 21.36 8.84 -9.43
N GLY A 98 22.70 8.87 -9.48
CA GLY A 98 23.51 10.07 -9.26
C GLY A 98 23.49 10.62 -7.83
N LYS A 99 22.90 9.89 -6.86
CA LYS A 99 22.83 10.31 -5.46
C LYS A 99 24.06 9.86 -4.67
N ASN A 100 24.47 10.67 -3.71
CA ASN A 100 25.53 10.37 -2.75
C ASN A 100 25.07 9.26 -1.78
N ILE A 101 25.92 8.28 -1.49
CA ILE A 101 25.58 6.99 -0.83
C ILE A 101 26.38 6.74 0.46
#